data_AF-A0A417JVQ2-F1
#
_entry.id   AF-A0A417JVQ2-F1
#
_cell.length_a   1.000
_cell.length_b   1.000
_cell.length_c   1.000
_cell.angle_alpha   90.00
_cell.angle_beta   90.00
_cell.angle_gamma   90.00
#
_symmetry.space_group_name_H-M   'P 1'
#
loop_
_entity.id
_entity.type
_entity.pdbx_description
1 polymer ?
#
loop_
_entity_poly.entity_id
_entity_poly.type
_entity_poly.pdbx_seq_one_letter_code
_entity_poly.pdbx_strand_id
1 'polypeptide(L)' 'MGITSVIGNRDGVQYTTTLTKHTNDFVQTTSQFATNLGKEALIAQIKELRRQGFKQQKIADMFNISQATVSKYLRM' A
#
# COMPACT_ATOMS: atom_id res chain seq x y z
N MET A 1 17.67 -21.50 13.49
CA MET A 1 16.62 -20.82 12.70
C MET A 1 16.45 -19.44 13.28
N GLY A 2 16.64 -18.38 12.49
CA GLY A 2 16.45 -17.01 12.95
C GLY A 2 15.38 -16.33 12.10
N ILE A 3 14.43 -15.65 12.74
CA ILE A 3 13.43 -14.83 12.07
C ILE A 3 13.62 -13.41 12.57
N THR A 4 13.75 -12.46 11.65
CA THR A 4 13.72 -11.03 11.97
C THR A 4 12.67 -10.36 11.11
N SER A 5 11.90 -9.45 11.70
CA SER A 5 10.85 -8.71 11.01
C SER A 5 11.13 -7.23 11.12
N VAL A 6 11.19 -6.56 9.97
CA VAL A 6 11.29 -5.11 9.88
C VAL A 6 9.93 -4.56 9.51
N ILE A 7 9.41 -3.70 10.37
CA ILE A 7 8.15 -2.99 10.15
C ILE A 7 8.49 -1.55 9.77
N GLY A 8 8.05 -1.12 8.60
CA GLY A 8 8.18 0.26 8.15
C GLY A 8 6.82 0.89 7.92
N ASN A 9 6.74 2.20 8.15
CA ASN A 9 5.59 3.01 7.78
C ASN A 9 6.07 4.07 6.78
N ARG A 10 5.47 4.09 5.59
CA ARG A 10 5.75 5.09 4.56
C ARG A 10 4.43 5.55 3.96
N ASP A 11 4.21 6.85 3.95
CA ASP A 11 2.99 7.47 3.39
C ASP A 11 1.68 6.87 3.96
N GLY A 12 1.70 6.50 5.25
CA GLY A 12 0.56 5.88 5.93
C GLY A 12 0.36 4.39 5.64
N VAL A 13 1.24 3.78 4.85
CA VAL A 13 1.20 2.34 4.54
C VAL A 13 2.23 1.61 5.40
N GLN A 14 1.76 0.64 6.17
CA GLN A 14 2.61 -0.25 6.95
C GLN A 14 3.04 -1.45 6.10
N TYR A 15 4.34 -1.68 6.02
CA TYR A 15 4.92 -2.86 5.38
C TYR A 15 5.73 -3.63 6.40
N THR A 16 5.57 -4.95 6.39
CA THR A 16 6.34 -5.86 7.23
C THR A 16 7.17 -6.75 6.31
N THR A 17 8.49 -6.65 6.42
CA THR A 17 9.42 -7.55 5.73
C THR A 17 9.96 -8.52 6.76
N THR A 18 9.66 -9.81 6.58
CA THR A 18 10.19 -10.88 7.45
C THR A 18 11.30 -11.60 6.70
N LEU A 19 12.48 -11.63 7.30
CA LEU A 19 13.64 -12.38 6.83
C LEU A 19 13.76 -13.65 7.68
N THR A 20 13.70 -14.79 7.02
CA THR A 20 13.93 -16.10 7.65
C THR A 20 15.28 -16.63 7.20
N LYS A 21 16.20 -16.81 8.16
CA LYS A 21 17.50 -17.44 7.93
C LYS A 21 17.40 -18.93 8.28
N HIS A 22 17.48 -19.77 7.25
CA HIS A 22 17.63 -21.20 7.41
C HIS A 22 19.12 -21.56 7.58
N THR A 23 19.40 -22.67 8.27
CA THR A 23 20.76 -23.15 8.57
C THR A 23 21.55 -23.64 7.35
N ASN A 24 20.93 -23.71 6.17
CA ASN A 24 21.53 -24.20 4.92
C ASN A 24 21.81 -23.04 3.94
N ASP A 25 22.26 -21.88 4.43
CA ASP A 25 22.61 -20.66 3.65
C ASP A 25 21.50 -19.99 2.82
N PHE A 26 20.28 -20.54 2.79
CA PHE A 26 19.14 -19.88 2.15
C PHE A 26 18.50 -18.82 3.06
N VAL A 27 18.42 -17.59 2.55
CA VAL A 27 17.61 -16.50 3.10
C VAL A 27 16.31 -16.44 2.32
N GLN A 28 15.19 -16.65 2.99
CA GLN A 28 13.86 -16.44 2.39
C GLN A 28 13.30 -15.10 2.87
N THR A 29 13.03 -14.20 1.93
CA THR A 29 12.42 -12.89 2.20
C THR A 29 10.94 -12.97 1.86
N THR A 30 10.07 -12.71 2.85
CA THR A 30 8.63 -12.53 2.62
C THR A 30 8.24 -11.11 3.00
N SER A 31 7.77 -10.34 2.02
CA SER A 31 7.21 -9.01 2.25
C SER A 31 5.69 -9.11 2.30
N GLN A 32 5.11 -8.74 3.44
CA GLN A 32 3.67 -8.59 3.59
C GLN A 32 3.36 -7.11 3.73
N PHE A 33 2.64 -6.59 2.75
CA PHE A 33 2.00 -5.28 2.88
C PHE A 33 0.70 -5.53 3.63
N ALA A 34 0.54 -4.94 4.82
CA ALA A 34 -0.75 -4.92 5.47
C ALA A 34 -1.65 -4.04 4.61
N THR A 35 -2.38 -4.63 3.66
CA THR A 35 -3.34 -3.92 2.80
C THR A 35 -4.58 -3.53 3.59
N ASN A 36 -4.47 -3.23 4.87
CA ASN A 36 -5.37 -2.28 5.51
C ASN A 36 -4.90 -0.89 5.09
N LEU A 37 -4.97 -0.60 3.78
CA LEU A 37 -5.26 0.76 3.33
C LEU A 37 -6.65 1.02 3.89
N GLY A 38 -6.71 1.43 5.16
CA GLY A 38 -7.93 1.93 5.76
C GLY A 38 -8.49 2.98 4.80
N LYS A 39 -9.81 3.07 4.72
CA LYS A 39 -10.52 3.98 3.81
C LYS A 39 -9.89 5.38 3.76
N GLU A 40 -9.39 5.88 4.89
CA GLU A 40 -8.67 7.15 5.02
C GLU A 40 -7.34 7.21 4.25
N ALA A 41 -6.52 6.16 4.32
CA ALA A 41 -5.25 6.09 3.58
C ALA A 41 -5.50 5.97 2.07
N LEU A 42 -6.54 5.24 1.65
CA LEU A 42 -6.97 5.20 0.25
C LEU A 42 -7.45 6.58 -0.23
N ILE A 43 -8.24 7.30 0.57
CA ILE A 43 -8.67 8.67 0.27
C ILE A 43 -7.45 9.61 0.14
N ALA A 44 -6.49 9.52 1.07
CA ALA A 44 -5.27 10.33 1.03
C ALA A 44 -4.47 10.12 -0.24
N GLN A 45 -4.26 8.86 -0.66
CA GLN A 45 -3.56 8.57 -1.91
C GLN A 45 -4.32 9.05 -3.15
N ILE A 46 -5.65 8.90 -3.16
CA ILE A 46 -6.48 9.41 -4.27
C ILE A 46 -6.39 10.93 -4.39
N LYS A 47 -6.40 11.66 -3.28
CA LYS A 47 -6.22 13.12 -3.25
C LYS A 47 -4.82 13.52 -3.75
N GLU A 48 -3.79 12.81 -3.33
CA GLU A 48 -2.41 13.09 -3.74
C GLU A 48 -2.20 12.85 -5.24
N LEU A 49 -2.69 11.72 -5.77
CA LEU A 49 -2.64 11.45 -7.21
C LEU A 49 -3.43 12.49 -8.00
N ARG A 50 -4.57 12.97 -7.47
CA ARG A 50 -5.30 14.05 -8.12
C ARG A 50 -4.50 15.35 -8.15
N ARG A 51 -3.78 15.68 -7.06
CA ARG A 51 -2.88 16.83 -6.96
C ARG A 51 -1.71 16.77 -7.94
N GLN A 52 -1.19 15.57 -8.21
CA GLN A 52 -0.15 15.31 -9.21
C GLN A 52 -0.66 15.40 -10.66
N GLY A 53 -1.96 15.64 -10.86
CA GLY A 53 -2.55 15.85 -12.19
C GLY A 53 -3.16 14.60 -12.83
N PHE A 54 -3.19 13.46 -12.12
CA PHE A 54 -3.81 12.26 -12.66
C PHE A 54 -5.34 12.46 -12.84
N LYS A 55 -5.88 11.90 -13.93
CA LYS A 55 -7.32 11.88 -14.20
C LYS A 55 -8.00 10.85 -13.30
N GLN A 56 -9.23 11.13 -12.88
CA GLN A 56 -9.98 10.24 -11.99
C GLN A 56 -10.14 8.82 -12.56
N GLN A 57 -10.33 8.69 -13.87
CA GLN A 57 -10.37 7.38 -14.54
C GLN A 57 -9.07 6.60 -14.33
N LYS A 58 -7.92 7.24 -14.53
CA LYS A 58 -6.62 6.59 -14.35
C LYS A 58 -6.39 6.16 -12.90
N ILE A 59 -6.82 6.99 -11.95
CA ILE A 59 -6.78 6.67 -10.52
C ILE A 59 -7.71 5.49 -10.21
N ALA A 60 -8.91 5.46 -10.79
CA ALA A 60 -9.87 4.37 -10.64
C ALA A 60 -9.28 3.05 -11.13
N ASP A 61 -8.63 3.06 -12.31
CA ASP A 61 -7.96 1.90 -12.87
C ASP A 61 -6.79 1.42 -11.98
N MET A 62 -6.03 2.34 -11.37
CA MET A 62 -4.89 2.02 -10.49
C MET A 62 -5.31 1.33 -9.18
N PHE A 63 -6.46 1.70 -8.62
CA PHE A 63 -6.98 1.11 -7.38
C PHE A 63 -8.04 0.04 -7.62
N ASN A 64 -8.36 -0.27 -8.89
CA ASN A 64 -9.42 -1.19 -9.28
C ASN A 64 -10.77 -0.88 -8.59
N ILE A 65 -11.13 0.40 -8.56
CA ILE A 65 -12.40 0.90 -8.01
C ILE A 65 -13.17 1.67 -9.08
N SER A 66 -14.45 1.96 -8.85
CA SER A 66 -15.22 2.79 -9.78
C SER A 66 -14.74 4.25 -9.77
N GLN A 67 -14.83 4.94 -10.91
CA GLN A 67 -14.56 6.37 -10.98
C GLN A 67 -15.52 7.17 -10.09
N ALA A 68 -16.76 6.71 -9.88
CA ALA A 68 -17.69 7.31 -8.93
C ALA A 68 -17.17 7.23 -7.49
N THR A 69 -16.53 6.11 -7.10
CA THR A 69 -15.87 5.95 -5.80
C THR A 69 -14.73 6.97 -5.64
N VAL A 70 -13.91 7.16 -6.68
CA VAL A 70 -12.86 8.19 -6.70
C VAL A 70 -13.45 9.59 -6.53
N SER A 71 -14.52 9.92 -7.27
CA SER A 71 -15.19 11.22 -7.15
C SER A 71 -15.78 11.45 -5.76
N LYS A 72 -16.32 10.40 -5.12
CA LYS A 72 -16.82 10.48 -3.75
C LYS A 72 -15.68 10.79 -2.79
N TYR A 73 -14.56 10.06 -2.89
CA TYR A 73 -13.40 10.24 -2.01
C TYR A 73 -12.69 11.60 -2.18
N LEU A 74 -12.75 12.19 -3.36
CA LEU A 74 -12.23 13.55 -3.59
C LEU A 74 -13.08 14.66 -2.95
N ARG A 75 -14.34 14.37 -2.58
CA ARG A 75 -15.27 15.33 -1.94
C ARG A 75 -15.34 15.20 -0.42
N MET A 76 -14.84 14.11 0.13
CA MET A 76 -14.68 13.91 1.58
C MET A 76 -13.49 14.71 2.06
#